data_AF-A0A0Q8DQ71-F1
#
_entry.id   AF-A0A0Q8DQ71-F1
#
_cell.length_a   1.000
_cell.length_b   1.000
_cell.length_c   1.000
_cell.angle_alpha   90.00
_cell.angle_beta   90.00
_cell.angle_gamma   90.00
#
_symmetry.space_group_name_H-M   'P 1'
#
loop_
_entity.id
_entity.type
_entity.pdbx_description
1 polymer ?
#
loop_
_entity_poly.entity_id
_entity_poly.type
_entity_poly.pdbx_seq_one_letter_code
_entity_poly.pdbx_strand_id
1 'polypeptide(L)'
;MTATEKKQQAARDKLTELGAAYNAAEEQLDAARTALNEGIVEVLKARTLGPSEVTRLVPYERQHVGRISKAAGIPPLRERTVVSAKKAAGGESSS
;
A
#
# COMPACT_ATOMS: atom_id res chain seq x y z
N MET A 1 1.21 13.18 -46.99
CA MET A 1 0.37 12.53 -45.97
C MET A 1 -1.10 12.65 -46.34
N THR A 2 -1.77 11.52 -46.46
CA THR A 2 -3.22 11.40 -46.70
C THR A 2 -4.01 11.84 -45.46
N ALA A 3 -5.31 12.12 -45.64
CA ALA A 3 -6.19 12.49 -44.52
C ALA A 3 -6.26 11.39 -43.44
N THR A 4 -6.15 10.13 -43.83
CA THR A 4 -6.12 8.98 -42.92
C THR A 4 -4.84 8.96 -42.09
N GLU A 5 -3.68 9.19 -42.70
CA GLU A 5 -2.39 9.27 -41.98
C GLU A 5 -2.37 10.41 -40.96
N LYS A 6 -2.95 11.58 -41.31
CA LYS A 6 -3.08 12.70 -40.37
C LYS A 6 -3.96 12.37 -39.17
N LYS A 7 -5.09 11.68 -39.39
CA LYS A 7 -5.98 11.22 -38.30
C LYS A 7 -5.30 10.18 -37.41
N GLN A 8 -4.55 9.25 -38.01
CA GLN A 8 -3.78 8.25 -37.25
C GLN A 8 -2.68 8.90 -36.42
N GLN A 9 -1.98 9.90 -36.97
CA GLN A 9 -0.95 10.62 -36.21
C GLN A 9 -1.56 11.39 -35.04
N ALA A 10 -2.64 12.15 -35.27
CA ALA A 10 -3.32 12.86 -34.20
C ALA A 10 -3.85 11.93 -33.10
N ALA A 11 -4.35 10.74 -33.46
CA ALA A 11 -4.77 9.74 -32.49
C ALA A 11 -3.59 9.20 -31.67
N ARG A 12 -2.43 8.95 -32.29
CA ARG A 12 -1.21 8.54 -31.59
C ARG A 12 -0.73 9.63 -30.63
N ASP A 13 -0.66 10.87 -31.09
CA ASP A 13 -0.23 12.00 -30.28
C ASP A 13 -1.14 12.17 -29.06
N LYS A 14 -2.46 12.04 -29.26
CA LYS A 14 -3.46 12.08 -28.17
C LYS A 14 -3.25 10.97 -27.15
N LEU A 15 -3.00 9.74 -27.59
CA LEU A 15 -2.76 8.62 -26.68
C LEU A 15 -1.43 8.75 -25.95
N THR A 16 -0.38 9.26 -26.62
CA THR A 16 0.91 9.55 -25.98
C THR A 16 0.77 10.60 -24.89
N GLU A 17 0.04 11.69 -25.17
CA GLU A 17 -0.25 12.74 -24.18
C GLU A 17 -0.99 12.18 -22.96
N LEU A 18 -2.07 11.42 -23.19
CA LEU A 18 -2.86 10.82 -22.11
C LEU A 18 -2.07 9.78 -21.32
N GLY A 19 -1.25 8.97 -21.99
CA GLY A 19 -0.37 8.00 -21.34
C GLY A 19 0.68 8.68 -20.46
N ALA A 20 1.29 9.77 -20.92
CA ALA A 20 2.22 10.54 -20.12
C ALA A 20 1.55 11.16 -18.88
N ALA A 21 0.36 11.73 -19.03
CA ALA A 21 -0.42 12.29 -17.92
C ALA A 21 -0.81 11.22 -16.88
N TYR A 22 -1.21 10.04 -17.36
CA TYR A 22 -1.53 8.90 -16.50
C TYR A 22 -0.31 8.45 -15.69
N ASN A 23 0.84 8.24 -16.34
CA ASN A 23 2.07 7.83 -15.68
C ASN A 23 2.53 8.85 -14.63
N ALA A 24 2.46 10.15 -14.96
CA ALA A 24 2.81 11.20 -14.01
C ALA A 24 1.88 11.20 -12.78
N ALA A 25 0.59 10.93 -12.97
CA ALA A 25 -0.35 10.81 -11.85
C ALA A 25 -0.09 9.55 -11.00
N GLU A 26 0.29 8.42 -11.61
CA GLU A 26 0.71 7.22 -10.88
C GLU A 26 1.97 7.48 -10.04
N GLU A 27 2.97 8.16 -10.60
CA GLU A 27 4.19 8.51 -9.86
C GLU A 27 3.88 9.39 -8.64
N GLN A 28 2.99 10.38 -8.80
CA GLN A 28 2.55 11.23 -7.67
C GLN A 28 1.79 10.42 -6.62
N LEU A 29 0.92 9.51 -7.04
CA LEU A 29 0.18 8.64 -6.13
C LEU A 29 1.11 7.71 -5.36
N ASP A 30 2.11 7.14 -6.01
CA ASP A 30 3.09 6.25 -5.38
C ASP A 30 4.01 7.00 -4.41
N ALA A 31 4.41 8.24 -4.74
CA ALA A 31 5.10 9.11 -3.82
C ALA A 31 4.24 9.42 -2.57
N ALA A 32 2.96 9.74 -2.76
CA ALA A 32 2.04 10.01 -1.66
C ALA A 32 1.82 8.76 -0.77
N ARG A 33 1.69 7.57 -1.38
CA ARG A 33 1.59 6.28 -0.66
C ARG A 33 2.85 6.00 0.15
N THR A 34 4.03 6.28 -0.42
CA THR A 34 5.32 6.10 0.26
C THR A 34 5.40 7.00 1.49
N ALA A 35 5.13 8.30 1.33
CA ALA A 35 5.12 9.25 2.45
C ALA A 35 4.10 8.87 3.54
N LEU A 36 2.91 8.40 3.15
CA LEU A 36 1.91 7.91 4.11
C LEU A 36 2.41 6.68 4.88
N ASN A 37 3.05 5.72 4.20
CA ASN A 37 3.61 4.53 4.84
C ASN A 37 4.71 4.88 5.83
N GLU A 38 5.59 5.82 5.48
CA GLU A 38 6.64 6.32 6.37
C GLU A 38 6.04 6.97 7.63
N GLY A 39 5.03 7.84 7.47
CA GLY A 39 4.32 8.45 8.59
C GLY A 39 3.62 7.42 9.49
N ILE A 40 3.00 6.39 8.91
CA ILE A 40 2.44 5.26 9.68
C ILE A 40 3.53 4.57 10.51
N VAL A 41 4.69 4.29 9.91
CA VAL A 41 5.81 3.65 10.59
C VAL A 41 6.33 4.53 11.74
N GLU A 42 6.48 5.83 11.52
CA GLU A 42 6.94 6.78 12.53
C GLU A 42 6.00 6.80 13.75
N VAL A 43 4.69 6.96 13.52
CA VAL A 43 3.66 6.96 14.57
C VAL A 43 3.67 5.65 15.36
N LEU A 44 3.72 4.50 14.66
CA LEU A 44 3.72 3.20 15.31
C LEU A 44 5.02 2.92 16.08
N LYS A 45 6.18 3.37 15.59
CA LYS A 45 7.46 3.27 16.30
C LYS A 45 7.47 4.14 17.55
N ALA A 46 6.95 5.37 17.44
CA ALA A 46 6.83 6.30 18.56
C ALA A 46 5.80 5.83 19.61
N ARG A 47 4.94 4.86 19.27
CA ARG A 47 3.87 4.34 20.12
C ARG A 47 2.91 5.43 20.63
N THR A 48 2.75 6.50 19.86
CA THR A 48 1.84 7.61 20.18
C THR A 48 0.39 7.24 19.91
N LEU A 49 0.14 6.47 18.84
CA LEU A 49 -1.17 5.91 18.50
C LEU A 49 -1.07 4.39 18.30
N GLY A 50 -2.12 3.68 18.69
CA GLY A 50 -2.24 2.25 18.40
C GLY A 50 -2.64 2.00 16.93
N PRO A 51 -2.39 0.78 16.39
CA PRO A 51 -2.78 0.41 15.03
C PRO A 51 -4.26 0.65 14.71
N SER A 52 -5.16 0.45 15.68
CA SER A 52 -6.59 0.70 15.50
C SER A 52 -6.93 2.19 15.35
N GLU A 53 -6.15 3.08 15.97
CA GLU A 53 -6.32 4.52 15.82
C GLU A 53 -5.76 4.99 14.49
N VAL A 54 -4.58 4.49 14.11
CA VAL A 54 -3.98 4.75 12.79
C VAL A 54 -4.96 4.38 11.67
N THR A 55 -5.60 3.20 11.73
CA THR A 55 -6.57 2.76 10.69
C THR A 55 -7.82 3.63 10.56
N ARG A 56 -8.12 4.49 11.55
CA ARG A 56 -9.23 5.45 11.45
C ARG A 56 -8.83 6.73 10.72
N LEU A 57 -7.52 7.00 10.62
CA LEU A 57 -6.96 8.22 10.05
C LEU A 57 -6.40 8.01 8.64
N VAL A 58 -6.16 6.76 8.24
CA VAL A 58 -5.58 6.41 6.94
C VAL A 58 -6.54 5.55 6.12
N PRO A 59 -6.47 5.58 4.78
CA PRO A 59 -7.34 4.79 3.90
C PRO A 59 -7.04 3.28 3.90
N TYR A 60 -6.24 2.79 4.84
CA TYR A 60 -5.81 1.41 4.92
C TYR A 60 -6.55 0.65 6.01
N GLU A 61 -6.94 -0.58 5.66
CA GLU A 61 -7.46 -1.51 6.65
C GLU A 61 -6.36 -1.95 7.64
N ARG A 62 -6.82 -2.50 8.77
CA ARG A 62 -5.93 -2.96 9.85
C ARG A 62 -4.91 -4.00 9.41
N GLN A 63 -5.27 -4.89 8.48
CA GLN A 63 -4.33 -5.89 7.98
C GLN A 63 -3.18 -5.25 7.21
N HIS A 64 -3.48 -4.27 6.37
CA HIS A 64 -2.50 -3.54 5.58
C HIS A 64 -1.55 -2.75 6.49
N VAL A 65 -2.07 -2.00 7.46
CA VAL A 65 -1.25 -1.32 8.49
C VAL A 65 -0.38 -2.31 9.26
N GLY A 66 -0.91 -3.50 9.57
CA GLY A 66 -0.13 -4.58 10.19
C GLY A 66 1.02 -5.09 9.32
N ARG A 67 0.85 -5.18 7.99
CA ARG A 67 1.93 -5.54 7.06
C ARG A 67 3.01 -4.47 7.01
N ILE A 68 2.63 -3.19 6.96
CA ILE A 68 3.57 -2.05 7.02
C ILE A 68 4.40 -2.12 8.32
N SER A 69 3.73 -2.26 9.46
CA SER A 69 4.38 -2.37 10.77
C SER A 69 5.37 -3.54 10.83
N LYS A 70 4.97 -4.71 10.29
CA LYS A 70 5.82 -5.91 10.26
C LYS A 70 7.03 -5.72 9.35
N ALA A 71 6.84 -5.17 8.15
CA ALA A 71 7.91 -4.90 7.20
C ALA A 71 8.93 -3.90 7.76
N ALA A 72 8.46 -2.93 8.56
CA ALA A 72 9.31 -1.95 9.24
C ALA A 72 9.98 -2.48 10.54
N GLY A 73 9.80 -3.77 10.88
CA GLY A 73 10.42 -4.39 12.05
C GLY A 73 9.85 -3.93 13.40
N ILE A 74 8.65 -3.34 13.41
CA ILE A 74 8.04 -2.84 14.65
C ILE A 74 7.51 -4.04 15.46
N PRO A 75 7.93 -4.22 16.73
CA PRO A 75 7.46 -5.31 17.56
C PRO A 75 5.95 -5.15 17.84
N PRO A 76 5.19 -6.26 17.89
CA PRO A 76 3.76 -6.21 18.16
C PRO A 76 3.50 -5.65 19.57
N LEU A 77 2.42 -4.86 19.70
CA LEU A 77 2.01 -4.26 20.99
C LEU A 77 1.67 -5.28 22.07
N ARG A 78 1.26 -6.49 21.68
CA ARG A 78 1.08 -7.61 22.60
C ARG A 78 2.04 -8.71 22.21
N GLU A 79 2.80 -9.21 23.19
CA GLU A 79 3.60 -10.41 23.01
C GLU A 79 2.69 -11.58 22.61
N ARG A 80 3.21 -12.44 21.72
CA ARG A 80 2.50 -13.65 21.33
C ARG A 80 2.38 -14.56 22.55
N THR A 81 1.22 -14.56 23.18
CA THR A 81 0.88 -15.57 24.18
C THR A 81 0.85 -16.96 23.55
N VAL A 82 1.22 -17.98 24.32
CA VAL A 82 1.37 -19.40 23.91
C VAL A 82 0.15 -19.97 23.15
N VAL A 83 -1.05 -19.47 23.44
CA VAL A 83 -2.31 -19.84 22.76
C VAL A 83 -2.31 -19.47 21.27
N SER A 84 -1.67 -18.36 20.91
CA SER A 84 -1.60 -17.87 19.53
C SER A 84 -0.64 -18.69 18.66
N ALA A 85 0.38 -19.30 19.27
CA ALA A 85 1.38 -20.10 18.55
C ALA A 85 0.84 -21.48 18.13
N LYS A 86 0.00 -22.11 18.98
CA LYS A 86 -0.59 -23.43 18.69
C LYS A 86 -1.57 -23.41 17.51
N LYS A 87 -2.29 -22.30 17.30
CA LYS A 87 -3.25 -22.15 16.17
C LYS A 87 -2.56 -21.99 14.81
N ALA A 88 -1.34 -21.45 14.76
CA ALA A 88 -0.58 -21.33 13.51
C ALA A 88 0.16 -22.63 13.13
N ALA A 89 0.47 -23.48 14.11
CA ALA A 89 1.17 -24.75 13.90
C ALA A 89 0.24 -25.98 13.73
N GLY A 90 -1.05 -25.86 14.08
CA GLY A 90 -2.00 -26.98 14.04
C GLY A 90 -2.89 -27.05 12.79
N GLY A 91 -2.47 -26.42 11.68
CA GLY A 91 -3.22 -26.42 10.41
C GLY A 91 -2.94 -27.61 9.49
N GLU A 92 -2.04 -28.51 9.87
CA GLU A 92 -1.85 -29.81 9.22
C GLU A 92 -2.18 -30.91 10.23
N SER A 93 -3.00 -31.86 9.78
CA SER A 93 -3.42 -33.12 10.42
C SER A 93 -4.85 -33.11 11.00
N SER A 94 -5.74 -33.69 10.19
CA SER A 94 -6.97 -34.46 10.50
C SER A 94 -8.11 -34.01 9.59
N SER A 95 -8.79 -34.86 8.82
CA SER A 95 -8.70 -36.28 8.44
C SER A 95 -9.62 -36.43 7.24
#